data_AF-A0A7G2CRL5-F1
#
_entry.id   AF-A0A7G2CRL5-F1
#
_cell.length_a   1.000
_cell.length_b   1.000
_cell.length_c   1.000
_cell.angle_alpha   90.00
_cell.angle_beta   90.00
_cell.angle_gamma   90.00
#
_symmetry.space_group_name_H-M   'P 1'
#
loop_
_entity.id
_entity.type
_entity.pdbx_description
1 polymer ?
#
loop_
_entity_poly.entity_id
_entity_poly.type
_entity_poly.pdbx_seq_one_letter_code
_entity_poly.pdbx_strand_id
1 'polypeptide(L)'
;MSFPELLTLLPAPEIKEEYIADGKVNLTVPDAVKASEEYCLTVAQYVRDNQNKLSVEKDIIPAVEFAMRLFNSENFSGSLSNKERQELAVIYKRFGEADLLEDCTAVKKARMTKEELEVLEQQGLMEDLRAMCYQRLLTRDGEMPVPSVRLCGLLLCAVALVSVDLDPSASGISLDPRDEKQPLFPLTSIWRLRVYYRHQLCLQHRAHTVFLQVSSCVDALLSQPESAITVATLLEISHVQQYYHRRDMAAATVRRAEKLSGLETEETSMMGVRTRWQQHQLVQMLLTAKSAREVPPDSETEEQPNVINGEKDGHDLLDRPRATPESEPVPVTPLHPEDKAIILSLCMDIENRNPHHGLTQHHMMTYIERLVVDPAVSPFMVASQILLTRCRLEVSRNRVQERAHLQLTELLDQFTITEREPERRTFARSGGDYFYCVPYPPIWTLRAELAAMCFEENLFKTALDIYEAIQDWQNIIECCKKLDKRRRAETLARDLLERDPANPMLWVALGEATRDDQYLWKAWELSGHTVAAPMRVLGETCLGPRAL
;
A
#
# COMPACT_ATOMS: atom_id res chain seq x y z
N MET A 1 18.74 14.55 -7.18
CA MET A 1 17.57 15.13 -6.48
C MET A 1 18.02 15.80 -5.20
N SER A 2 17.38 16.89 -4.75
CA SER A 2 17.62 17.42 -3.40
C SER A 2 16.72 16.69 -2.40
N PHE A 3 17.21 16.46 -1.19
CA PHE A 3 16.45 15.92 -0.08
C PHE A 3 16.71 16.78 1.17
N PRO A 4 15.78 16.82 2.15
CA PRO A 4 15.94 17.62 3.36
C PRO A 4 17.15 17.18 4.18
N GLU A 5 18.04 18.12 4.53
CA GLU A 5 19.26 17.84 5.30
C GLU A 5 18.95 17.17 6.64
N LEU A 6 17.82 17.53 7.26
CA LEU A 6 17.36 16.96 8.53
C LEU A 6 17.32 15.42 8.53
N LEU A 7 16.96 14.77 7.42
CA LEU A 7 16.92 13.30 7.33
C LEU A 7 18.31 12.65 7.49
N THR A 8 19.38 13.39 7.21
CA THR A 8 20.76 12.93 7.42
C THR A 8 21.29 13.25 8.81
N LEU A 9 20.66 14.19 9.52
CA LEU A 9 21.05 14.63 10.85
C LEU A 9 20.28 13.90 11.95
N LEU A 10 19.03 13.51 11.70
CA LEU A 10 18.19 12.78 12.65
C LEU A 10 18.82 11.45 13.05
N PRO A 11 18.70 11.02 14.33
CA PRO A 11 19.18 9.72 14.75
C PRO A 11 18.53 8.63 13.89
N ALA A 12 19.36 7.69 13.39
CA ALA A 12 18.86 6.49 12.72
C ALA A 12 18.45 5.46 13.78
N PRO A 13 17.50 4.55 13.50
CA PRO A 13 17.18 3.49 14.45
C PRO A 13 18.41 2.61 14.67
N GLU A 14 18.90 2.53 15.90
CA GLU A 14 20.07 1.73 16.23
C GLU A 14 19.66 0.27 16.43
N ILE A 15 20.35 -0.63 15.74
CA ILE A 15 20.19 -2.08 15.93
C ILE A 15 21.35 -2.53 16.82
N LYS A 16 21.03 -2.94 18.04
CA LYS A 16 22.01 -3.44 19.01
C LYS A 16 22.65 -4.72 18.46
N GLU A 17 23.94 -4.91 18.71
CA GLU A 17 24.68 -6.11 18.26
C GLU A 17 24.02 -7.41 18.73
N GLU A 18 23.39 -7.42 19.91
CA GLU A 18 22.67 -8.59 20.43
C GLU A 18 21.47 -9.04 19.57
N TYR A 19 20.89 -8.13 18.78
CA TYR A 19 19.76 -8.44 17.90
C TYR A 19 20.19 -9.18 16.63
N ILE A 20 21.47 -9.07 16.25
CA ILE A 20 22.05 -9.76 15.10
C ILE A 20 23.28 -10.55 15.58
N ALA A 21 23.11 -11.85 15.81
CA ALA A 21 24.20 -12.73 16.22
C ALA A 21 24.26 -13.99 15.35
N ASP A 22 25.48 -14.44 15.04
CA ASP A 22 25.75 -15.64 14.24
C ASP A 22 25.04 -15.65 12.86
N GLY A 23 24.86 -14.48 12.24
CA GLY A 23 24.16 -14.33 10.96
C GLY A 23 22.64 -14.50 11.06
N LYS A 24 22.07 -14.30 12.25
CA LYS A 24 20.63 -14.47 12.53
C LYS A 24 20.04 -13.29 13.26
N VAL A 25 18.74 -13.06 13.05
CA VAL A 25 17.96 -12.08 13.80
C VAL A 25 17.36 -12.74 15.05
N ASN A 26 17.80 -12.26 16.22
CA ASN A 26 17.32 -12.72 17.53
C ASN A 26 16.35 -11.73 18.19
N LEU A 27 16.00 -10.64 17.49
CA LEU A 27 15.08 -9.61 17.97
C LEU A 27 13.67 -10.19 18.15
N THR A 28 13.19 -10.30 19.40
CA THR A 28 11.83 -10.75 19.70
C THR A 28 10.80 -9.64 19.46
N VAL A 29 9.50 -9.98 19.41
CA VAL A 29 8.42 -8.97 19.27
C VAL A 29 8.41 -7.99 20.44
N PRO A 30 8.44 -8.42 21.72
CA PRO A 30 8.49 -7.48 22.85
C PRO A 30 9.72 -6.56 22.83
N ASP A 31 10.90 -7.11 22.51
CA ASP A 31 12.13 -6.32 22.43
C ASP A 31 12.09 -5.31 21.28
N ALA A 32 11.48 -5.67 20.15
CA ALA A 32 11.30 -4.76 19.03
C ALA A 32 10.36 -3.60 19.35
N VAL A 33 9.26 -3.86 20.07
CA VAL A 33 8.36 -2.79 20.53
C VAL A 33 9.11 -1.84 21.46
N LYS A 34 9.86 -2.38 22.42
CA LYS A 34 10.68 -1.57 23.32
C LYS A 34 11.75 -0.76 22.58
N ALA A 35 12.46 -1.35 21.62
CA ALA A 35 13.46 -0.66 20.81
C ALA A 35 12.83 0.43 19.93
N SER A 36 11.61 0.20 19.42
CA SER A 36 10.83 1.20 18.69
C SER A 36 10.48 2.41 19.57
N GLU A 37 10.05 2.18 20.81
CA GLU A 37 9.75 3.23 21.79
C GLU A 37 11.02 4.00 22.20
N GLU A 38 12.12 3.30 22.48
CA GLU A 38 13.44 3.89 22.77
C GLU A 38 13.89 4.81 21.62
N TYR A 39 13.67 4.38 20.37
CA TYR A 39 13.98 5.19 19.20
C TYR A 39 13.09 6.45 19.09
N CYS A 40 11.77 6.32 19.30
CA CYS A 40 10.87 7.47 19.30
C CYS A 40 11.27 8.51 20.37
N LEU A 41 11.65 8.08 21.57
CA LEU A 41 12.16 8.95 22.62
C LEU A 41 13.48 9.65 22.22
N THR A 42 14.38 8.93 21.55
CA THR A 42 15.65 9.47 21.07
C THR A 42 15.44 10.57 20.03
N VAL A 43 14.52 10.36 19.07
CA VAL A 43 14.13 11.38 18.09
C VAL A 43 13.47 12.58 18.78
N ALA A 44 12.56 12.34 19.73
CA ALA A 44 11.92 13.42 20.48
C ALA A 44 12.93 14.27 21.26
N GLN A 45 13.91 13.64 21.91
CA GLN A 45 15.00 14.35 22.59
C GLN A 45 15.85 15.15 21.61
N TYR A 46 16.23 14.58 20.47
CA TYR A 46 16.99 15.28 19.44
C TYR A 46 16.25 16.55 18.95
N VAL A 47 14.95 16.45 18.69
CA VAL A 47 14.14 17.59 18.27
C VAL A 47 14.09 18.65 19.37
N ARG A 48 13.90 18.25 20.64
CA ARG A 48 13.89 19.16 21.80
C ARG A 48 15.22 19.91 21.95
N ASP A 49 16.34 19.20 21.86
CA ASP A 49 17.68 19.77 22.00
C ASP A 49 18.01 20.78 20.88
N ASN A 50 17.33 20.66 19.73
CA ASN A 50 17.54 21.51 18.55
C ASN A 50 16.35 22.44 18.25
N GLN A 51 15.42 22.67 19.18
CA GLN A 51 14.23 23.52 18.99
C GLN A 51 14.55 24.94 18.51
N ASN A 52 15.70 25.50 18.91
CA ASN A 52 16.12 26.85 18.51
C ASN A 52 16.68 26.91 17.08
N LYS A 53 17.00 25.76 16.47
CA LYS A 53 17.60 25.65 15.13
C LYS A 53 16.64 25.07 14.11
N LEU A 54 15.70 24.22 14.54
CA LEU A 54 14.76 23.53 13.68
C LEU A 54 13.43 24.28 13.61
N SER A 55 12.98 24.59 12.40
CA SER A 55 11.65 25.10 12.12
C SER A 55 10.74 23.96 11.66
N VAL A 56 9.55 23.88 12.26
CA VAL A 56 8.55 22.87 11.87
C VAL A 56 8.20 22.99 10.40
N GLU A 57 7.93 24.21 9.92
CA GLU A 57 7.50 24.46 8.54
C GLU A 57 8.61 24.30 7.50
N LYS A 58 9.85 24.68 7.84
CA LYS A 58 10.95 24.69 6.87
C LYS A 58 11.82 23.44 6.88
N ASP A 59 11.89 22.74 8.01
CA ASP A 59 12.80 21.60 8.18
C ASP A 59 12.04 20.29 8.41
N ILE A 60 11.08 20.28 9.34
CA ILE A 60 10.44 19.04 9.81
C ILE A 60 9.34 18.55 8.85
N ILE A 61 8.42 19.43 8.45
CA ILE A 61 7.36 19.06 7.49
C ILE A 61 7.97 18.59 6.16
N PRO A 62 8.94 19.31 5.55
CA PRO A 62 9.59 18.83 4.33
C PRO A 62 10.31 17.49 4.51
N ALA A 63 10.93 17.24 5.67
CA ALA A 63 11.54 15.95 5.98
C ALA A 63 10.52 14.80 6.02
N VAL A 64 9.39 14.99 6.70
CA VAL A 64 8.29 14.00 6.76
C VAL A 64 7.68 13.80 5.37
N GLU A 65 7.40 14.88 4.65
CA GLU A 65 6.88 14.83 3.28
C GLU A 65 7.82 14.03 2.37
N PHE A 66 9.12 14.35 2.37
CA PHE A 66 10.10 13.64 1.54
C PHE A 66 10.21 12.16 1.94
N ALA A 67 10.24 11.86 3.24
CA ALA A 67 10.27 10.50 3.75
C ALA A 67 9.06 9.70 3.26
N MET A 68 7.87 10.29 3.35
CA MET A 68 6.63 9.67 2.87
C MET A 68 6.62 9.49 1.36
N ARG A 69 7.11 10.46 0.58
CA ARG A 69 7.24 10.35 -0.88
C ARG A 69 8.14 9.18 -1.27
N LEU A 70 9.35 9.11 -0.69
CA LEU A 70 10.30 8.03 -0.96
C LEU A 70 9.78 6.65 -0.52
N PHE A 71 9.14 6.58 0.64
CA PHE A 71 8.46 5.37 1.09
C PHE A 71 7.35 4.95 0.12
N ASN A 72 6.52 5.89 -0.31
CA ASN A 72 5.41 5.64 -1.23
C ASN A 72 5.89 5.21 -2.62
N SER A 73 7.01 5.74 -3.12
CA SER A 73 7.53 5.34 -4.41
C SER A 73 7.95 3.87 -4.45
N GLU A 74 8.66 3.39 -3.44
CA GLU A 74 9.08 1.98 -3.41
C GLU A 74 7.94 0.99 -3.14
N ASN A 75 6.83 1.45 -2.52
CA ASN A 75 5.78 0.56 -2.05
C ASN A 75 4.40 0.73 -2.74
N PHE A 76 4.12 1.85 -3.42
CA PHE A 76 2.78 2.19 -3.95
C PHE A 76 2.76 2.70 -5.41
N SER A 77 3.70 3.52 -5.87
CA SER A 77 3.61 4.16 -7.21
C SER A 77 4.58 3.65 -8.28
N GLY A 78 5.38 2.64 -7.96
CA GLY A 78 6.43 2.13 -8.83
C GLY A 78 7.82 2.45 -8.29
N SER A 79 8.67 1.42 -8.22
CA SER A 79 10.04 1.49 -7.71
C SER A 79 10.85 2.60 -8.39
N LEU A 80 11.83 3.16 -7.67
CA LEU A 80 12.80 4.09 -8.26
C LEU A 80 13.72 3.34 -9.24
N SER A 81 14.27 4.08 -10.21
CA SER A 81 15.39 3.55 -10.98
C SER A 81 16.67 3.47 -10.16
N ASN A 82 17.58 2.57 -10.54
CA ASN A 82 18.88 2.45 -9.87
C ASN A 82 19.62 3.79 -9.81
N LYS A 83 19.49 4.61 -10.86
CA LYS A 83 20.04 5.98 -10.90
C LYS A 83 19.41 6.89 -9.84
N GLU A 84 18.08 6.88 -9.71
CA GLU A 84 17.38 7.64 -8.68
C GLU A 84 17.73 7.17 -7.27
N ARG A 85 17.85 5.84 -7.07
CA ARG A 85 18.32 5.27 -5.80
C ARG A 85 19.74 5.70 -5.46
N GLN A 86 20.64 5.70 -6.45
CA GLN A 86 22.03 6.18 -6.28
C GLN A 86 22.09 7.65 -5.91
N GLU A 87 21.25 8.50 -6.49
CA GLU A 87 21.13 9.92 -6.09
C GLU A 87 20.68 10.08 -4.62
N LEU A 88 19.96 9.09 -4.10
CA LEU A 88 19.47 9.04 -2.71
C LEU A 88 20.23 8.05 -1.83
N ALA A 89 21.43 7.61 -2.26
CA ALA A 89 22.19 6.54 -1.60
C ALA A 89 22.43 6.78 -0.11
N VAL A 90 22.59 8.05 0.29
CA VAL A 90 22.76 8.43 1.70
C VAL A 90 21.57 8.00 2.56
N ILE A 91 20.35 8.15 2.03
CA ILE A 91 19.11 7.79 2.73
C ILE A 91 18.94 6.26 2.78
N TYR A 92 19.15 5.57 1.66
CA TYR A 92 19.08 4.10 1.59
C TYR A 92 20.05 3.42 2.56
N LYS A 93 21.32 3.88 2.60
CA LYS A 93 22.32 3.37 3.55
C LYS A 93 21.97 3.67 5.01
N ARG A 94 21.34 4.82 5.28
CA ARG A 94 20.97 5.22 6.64
C ARG A 94 19.83 4.36 7.18
N PHE A 95 18.83 4.07 6.35
CA PHE A 95 17.59 3.40 6.75
C PHE A 95 17.49 1.92 6.34
N GLY A 96 18.62 1.29 5.99
CA GLY A 96 18.80 -0.18 5.93
C GLY A 96 18.29 -0.85 4.68
N GLU A 97 18.48 -0.21 3.52
CA GLU A 97 18.15 -0.75 2.20
C GLU A 97 19.34 -0.49 1.26
N ALA A 98 20.57 -0.68 1.75
CA ALA A 98 21.77 -0.41 0.96
C ALA A 98 21.97 -1.42 -0.18
N ASP A 99 21.40 -2.62 -0.03
CA ASP A 99 21.33 -3.68 -1.03
C ASP A 99 20.64 -3.21 -2.33
N LEU A 100 19.61 -2.36 -2.21
CA LEU A 100 18.90 -1.79 -3.37
C LEU A 100 19.74 -0.81 -4.20
N LEU A 101 20.91 -0.37 -3.69
CA LEU A 101 21.85 0.49 -4.40
C LEU A 101 22.82 -0.29 -5.30
N GLU A 102 22.93 -1.60 -5.10
CA GLU A 102 23.90 -2.39 -5.83
C GLU A 102 23.46 -2.62 -7.28
N ASP A 103 24.17 -1.99 -8.22
CA ASP A 103 24.17 -2.40 -9.63
C ASP A 103 24.97 -3.69 -9.77
N CYS A 104 24.43 -4.79 -9.26
CA CYS A 104 25.05 -6.11 -9.31
C CYS A 104 24.73 -6.78 -10.66
N THR A 105 25.15 -6.14 -11.76
CA THR A 105 25.05 -6.77 -13.07
C THR A 105 25.87 -8.06 -13.10
N ALA A 106 25.36 -9.11 -13.74
CA ALA A 106 26.06 -10.38 -13.86
C ALA A 106 27.49 -10.22 -14.41
N VAL A 107 27.71 -9.19 -15.24
CA VAL A 107 29.00 -8.81 -15.81
C VAL A 107 29.98 -8.26 -14.77
N LYS A 108 29.51 -7.48 -13.78
CA LYS A 108 30.34 -7.00 -12.67
C LYS A 108 30.73 -8.16 -11.74
N LYS A 109 29.77 -8.99 -11.35
CA LYS A 109 30.01 -10.17 -10.49
C LYS A 109 31.03 -11.14 -11.13
N ALA A 110 30.95 -11.35 -12.44
CA ALA A 110 31.88 -12.22 -13.17
C ALA A 110 33.33 -11.71 -13.24
N ARG A 111 33.58 -10.43 -12.92
CA ARG A 111 34.92 -9.82 -12.91
C ARG A 111 35.53 -9.73 -11.50
N MET A 112 34.77 -10.05 -10.47
CA MET A 112 35.21 -10.00 -9.09
C MET A 112 36.01 -11.25 -8.73
N THR A 113 37.02 -11.08 -7.89
CA THR A 113 37.73 -12.19 -7.26
C THR A 113 36.82 -12.93 -6.28
N LYS A 114 37.18 -14.17 -5.93
CA LYS A 114 36.42 -14.98 -4.98
C LYS A 114 36.30 -14.28 -3.61
N GLU A 115 37.37 -13.63 -3.15
CA GLU A 115 37.39 -12.89 -1.89
C GLU A 115 36.47 -11.66 -1.93
N GLU A 116 36.46 -10.91 -3.03
CA GLU A 116 35.55 -9.78 -3.21
C GLU A 116 34.07 -10.20 -3.26
N LEU A 117 33.78 -11.37 -3.83
CA LEU A 117 32.44 -11.95 -3.83
C LEU A 117 32.00 -12.36 -2.43
N GLU A 118 32.88 -13.01 -1.65
CA GLU A 118 32.58 -13.40 -0.27
C GLU A 118 32.32 -12.18 0.62
N VAL A 119 33.09 -11.09 0.46
CA VAL A 119 32.87 -9.84 1.20
C VAL A 119 31.54 -9.18 0.81
N LEU A 120 31.20 -9.16 -0.49
CA LEU A 120 29.93 -8.60 -0.96
C LEU A 120 28.74 -9.41 -0.45
N GLU A 121 28.84 -10.75 -0.45
CA GLU A 121 27.82 -11.63 0.11
C GLU A 121 27.63 -11.41 1.62
N GLN A 122 28.72 -11.22 2.37
CA GLN A 122 28.64 -10.90 3.81
C GLN A 122 28.01 -9.53 4.08
N GLN A 123 28.34 -8.52 3.27
CA GLN A 123 27.74 -7.19 3.38
C GLN A 123 26.25 -7.21 3.06
N GLY A 124 25.86 -7.87 1.96
CA GLY A 124 24.46 -8.05 1.58
C GLY A 124 23.67 -8.79 2.66
N LEU A 125 24.24 -9.87 3.22
CA LEU A 125 23.63 -10.60 4.33
C LEU A 125 23.40 -9.72 5.56
N MET A 126 24.37 -8.87 5.92
CA MET A 126 24.20 -7.97 7.06
C MET A 126 23.07 -6.97 6.81
N GLU A 127 23.02 -6.36 5.62
CA GLU A 127 21.95 -5.42 5.27
C GLU A 127 20.57 -6.09 5.24
N ASP A 128 20.46 -7.34 4.75
CA ASP A 128 19.23 -8.13 4.84
C ASP A 128 18.78 -8.33 6.30
N LEU A 129 19.71 -8.71 7.19
CA LEU A 129 19.45 -8.89 8.62
C LEU A 129 19.02 -7.56 9.28
N ARG A 130 19.61 -6.45 8.83
CA ARG A 130 19.27 -5.09 9.26
C ARG A 130 17.85 -4.71 8.85
N ALA A 131 17.49 -4.95 7.60
CA ALA A 131 16.16 -4.68 7.05
C ALA A 131 15.09 -5.46 7.82
N MET A 132 15.35 -6.74 8.11
CA MET A 132 14.45 -7.57 8.95
C MET A 132 14.27 -7.00 10.36
N CYS A 133 15.34 -6.48 10.98
CA CYS A 133 15.22 -5.79 12.27
C CYS A 133 14.34 -4.54 12.16
N TYR A 134 14.59 -3.68 11.16
CA TYR A 134 13.79 -2.47 10.95
C TYR A 134 12.31 -2.76 10.66
N GLN A 135 12.03 -3.80 9.89
CA GLN A 135 10.67 -4.28 9.70
C GLN A 135 10.06 -4.62 11.07
N ARG A 136 10.75 -5.40 11.91
CA ARG A 136 10.22 -5.79 13.22
C ARG A 136 9.96 -4.61 14.15
N LEU A 137 10.72 -3.51 14.07
CA LEU A 137 10.50 -2.30 14.87
C LEU A 137 9.17 -1.58 14.58
N LEU A 138 8.53 -1.85 13.43
CA LEU A 138 7.20 -1.31 13.12
C LEU A 138 6.06 -2.15 13.71
N THR A 139 6.34 -3.26 14.39
CA THR A 139 5.31 -4.11 15.02
C THR A 139 4.50 -3.33 16.06
N ARG A 140 3.17 -3.49 16.04
CA ARG A 140 2.25 -2.90 17.03
C ARG A 140 1.15 -3.89 17.36
N ASP A 141 0.81 -4.02 18.64
CA ASP A 141 -0.21 -4.96 19.14
C ASP A 141 -0.01 -6.42 18.70
N GLY A 142 1.23 -6.84 18.51
CA GLY A 142 1.56 -8.17 17.97
C GLY A 142 1.35 -8.31 16.45
N GLU A 143 0.87 -7.28 15.76
CA GLU A 143 0.76 -7.27 14.30
C GLU A 143 2.10 -6.86 13.68
N MET A 144 2.75 -7.82 13.01
CA MET A 144 4.01 -7.59 12.31
C MET A 144 3.76 -6.99 10.92
N PRO A 145 4.72 -6.23 10.36
CA PRO A 145 4.62 -5.79 8.98
C PRO A 145 4.75 -6.93 7.98
N VAL A 146 4.23 -6.73 6.77
CA VAL A 146 4.43 -7.64 5.64
C VAL A 146 5.94 -7.72 5.28
N PRO A 147 6.50 -8.92 5.03
CA PRO A 147 7.93 -9.10 4.72
C PRO A 147 8.45 -8.30 3.54
N SER A 148 7.60 -7.93 2.58
CA SER A 148 8.00 -7.19 1.38
C SER A 148 8.02 -5.66 1.55
N VAL A 149 7.74 -5.12 2.74
CA VAL A 149 7.74 -3.67 2.98
C VAL A 149 9.18 -3.14 2.90
N ARG A 150 9.43 -2.18 2.01
CA ARG A 150 10.73 -1.51 1.88
C ARG A 150 10.81 -0.23 2.69
N LEU A 151 12.02 0.16 3.06
CA LEU A 151 12.34 1.42 3.77
C LEU A 151 11.61 1.52 5.13
N CYS A 152 11.51 0.40 5.84
CA CYS A 152 10.87 0.34 7.16
C CYS A 152 11.51 1.33 8.16
N GLY A 153 12.84 1.49 8.13
CA GLY A 153 13.54 2.45 9.00
C GLY A 153 13.16 3.90 8.71
N LEU A 154 12.91 4.25 7.44
CA LEU A 154 12.49 5.59 7.04
C LEU A 154 11.05 5.88 7.49
N LEU A 155 10.15 4.90 7.34
CA LEU A 155 8.79 5.02 7.86
C LEU A 155 8.79 5.14 9.38
N LEU A 156 9.62 4.36 10.08
CA LEU A 156 9.77 4.47 11.53
C LEU A 156 10.28 5.85 11.96
N CYS A 157 11.22 6.43 11.20
CA CYS A 157 11.68 7.81 11.41
C CYS A 157 10.53 8.82 11.26
N ALA A 158 9.69 8.68 10.22
CA ALA A 158 8.51 9.53 10.05
C ALA A 158 7.50 9.35 11.20
N VAL A 159 7.26 8.11 11.65
CA VAL A 159 6.42 7.80 12.83
C VAL A 159 6.99 8.47 14.08
N ALA A 160 8.30 8.39 14.30
CA ALA A 160 8.97 9.01 15.43
C ALA A 160 8.80 10.54 15.43
N LEU A 161 8.97 11.20 14.27
CA LEU A 161 8.79 12.65 14.13
C LEU A 161 7.35 13.11 14.41
N VAL A 162 6.33 12.39 13.91
CA VAL A 162 4.93 12.77 14.18
C VAL A 162 4.48 12.40 15.60
N SER A 163 5.24 11.55 16.28
CA SER A 163 5.00 11.16 17.68
C SER A 163 5.70 12.03 18.73
N VAL A 164 6.49 13.03 18.32
CA VAL A 164 7.20 13.90 19.26
C VAL A 164 6.22 14.61 20.20
N ASP A 165 6.52 14.52 21.50
CA ASP A 165 5.71 15.02 22.61
C ASP A 165 4.35 14.31 22.81
N LEU A 166 4.21 13.10 22.24
CA LEU A 166 3.22 12.12 22.67
C LEU A 166 3.87 11.12 23.63
N ASP A 167 3.09 10.60 24.57
CA ASP A 167 3.52 9.45 25.38
C ASP A 167 3.68 8.22 24.47
N PRO A 168 4.88 7.60 24.36
CA PRO A 168 5.11 6.45 23.47
C PRO A 168 4.27 5.23 23.84
N SER A 169 3.95 5.10 25.13
CA SER A 169 3.17 3.99 25.70
C SER A 169 1.67 4.30 25.84
N ALA A 170 1.25 5.54 25.57
CA ALA A 170 -0.16 5.91 25.73
C ALA A 170 -0.94 5.63 24.45
N SER A 171 -1.95 4.78 24.59
CA SER A 171 -3.02 4.56 23.61
C SER A 171 -3.95 5.78 23.44
N GLY A 172 -3.78 6.83 24.25
CA GLY A 172 -4.56 8.04 24.20
C GLY A 172 -3.72 9.27 24.50
N ILE A 173 -4.00 10.36 23.78
CA ILE A 173 -3.54 11.69 24.19
C ILE A 173 -4.25 12.03 25.49
N SER A 174 -3.50 12.38 26.54
CA SER A 174 -4.08 13.10 27.68
C SER A 174 -4.71 14.39 27.14
N LEU A 175 -6.05 14.41 27.11
CA LEU A 175 -6.84 15.62 26.82
C LEU A 175 -6.87 16.55 28.05
N ASP A 176 -6.05 16.29 29.08
CA ASP A 176 -6.01 17.13 30.27
C ASP A 176 -5.51 18.53 29.85
N PRO A 177 -6.34 19.60 29.96
CA PRO A 177 -5.96 20.95 29.54
C PRO A 177 -4.76 21.54 30.31
N ARG A 178 -4.24 20.76 31.27
CA ARG A 178 -3.11 21.07 32.15
C ARG A 178 -1.79 20.49 31.64
N ASP A 179 -1.80 19.62 30.62
CA ASP A 179 -0.59 19.20 29.93
C ASP A 179 -0.11 20.33 29.01
N GLU A 180 0.93 21.04 29.45
CA GLU A 180 1.45 22.25 28.80
C GLU A 180 2.14 21.99 27.43
N LYS A 181 2.35 20.72 27.04
CA LYS A 181 3.08 20.38 25.81
C LYS A 181 2.13 20.05 24.66
N GLN A 182 1.96 21.00 23.75
CA GLN A 182 1.33 20.73 22.47
C GLN A 182 2.23 19.82 21.63
N PRO A 183 1.68 18.75 21.00
CA PRO A 183 2.47 17.87 20.16
C PRO A 183 3.03 18.61 18.95
N LEU A 184 4.24 18.25 18.53
CA LEU A 184 4.92 18.86 17.38
C LEU A 184 4.05 18.82 16.11
N PHE A 185 3.37 17.70 15.89
CA PHE A 185 2.33 17.56 14.89
C PHE A 185 0.96 17.52 15.59
N PRO A 186 0.12 18.56 15.43
CA PRO A 186 -1.22 18.55 16.00
C PRO A 186 -2.07 17.46 15.34
N LEU A 187 -3.14 17.04 16.01
CA LEU A 187 -4.10 16.07 15.46
C LEU A 187 -4.76 16.55 14.15
N THR A 188 -4.81 17.87 13.94
CA THR A 188 -5.29 18.49 12.70
C THR A 188 -4.28 18.43 11.55
N SER A 189 -3.07 17.91 11.76
CA SER A 189 -2.08 17.76 10.71
C SER A 189 -2.38 16.56 9.81
N ILE A 190 -2.56 16.82 8.52
CA ILE A 190 -2.75 15.74 7.53
C ILE A 190 -1.54 14.82 7.42
N TRP A 191 -0.32 15.33 7.64
CA TRP A 191 0.91 14.52 7.62
C TRP A 191 0.93 13.49 8.74
N ARG A 192 0.41 13.85 9.92
CA ARG A 192 0.26 12.89 11.03
C ARG A 192 -0.70 11.77 10.66
N LEU A 193 -1.85 12.09 10.07
CA LEU A 193 -2.80 11.10 9.56
C LEU A 193 -2.12 10.17 8.53
N ARG A 194 -1.45 10.74 7.54
CA ARG A 194 -0.79 10.00 6.44
C ARG A 194 0.26 9.03 6.95
N VAL A 195 1.13 9.46 7.88
CA VAL A 195 2.18 8.61 8.46
C VAL A 195 1.58 7.42 9.22
N TYR A 196 0.65 7.66 10.15
CA TYR A 196 0.04 6.56 10.91
C TYR A 196 -0.81 5.64 10.03
N TYR A 197 -1.51 6.19 9.04
CA TYR A 197 -2.28 5.35 8.12
C TYR A 197 -1.37 4.50 7.24
N ARG A 198 -0.24 5.03 6.77
CA ARG A 198 0.75 4.25 6.02
C ARG A 198 1.41 3.19 6.89
N HIS A 199 1.70 3.50 8.15
CA HIS A 199 2.12 2.49 9.13
C HIS A 199 1.09 1.35 9.24
N GLN A 200 -0.20 1.67 9.39
CA GLN A 200 -1.26 0.66 9.42
C GLN A 200 -1.31 -0.20 8.15
N LEU A 201 -1.16 0.39 6.96
CA LEU A 201 -1.23 -0.35 5.70
C LEU A 201 -0.05 -1.33 5.50
N CYS A 202 1.03 -1.20 6.27
CA CYS A 202 2.16 -2.12 6.24
C CYS A 202 2.00 -3.34 7.14
N LEU A 203 1.11 -3.26 8.14
CA LEU A 203 0.85 -4.36 9.08
C LEU A 203 0.00 -5.46 8.42
N GLN A 204 0.22 -6.71 8.82
CA GLN A 204 -0.55 -7.85 8.32
C GLN A 204 -2.05 -7.71 8.64
N HIS A 205 -2.38 -7.23 9.85
CA HIS A 205 -3.75 -6.90 10.24
C HIS A 205 -3.84 -5.54 10.95
N ARG A 206 -5.06 -5.19 11.33
CA ARG A 206 -5.40 -3.93 11.98
C ARG A 206 -4.87 -3.89 13.41
N ALA A 207 -4.00 -2.93 13.71
CA ALA A 207 -3.50 -2.69 15.06
C ALA A 207 -4.38 -1.66 15.78
N HIS A 208 -4.74 -1.96 17.02
CA HIS A 208 -5.65 -1.11 17.80
C HIS A 208 -5.01 0.23 18.18
N THR A 209 -3.76 0.22 18.61
CA THR A 209 -2.97 1.42 18.97
C THR A 209 -2.86 2.39 17.79
N VAL A 210 -2.56 1.88 16.59
CA VAL A 210 -2.49 2.69 15.37
C VAL A 210 -3.88 3.21 14.99
N PHE A 211 -4.91 2.38 15.11
CA PHE A 211 -6.30 2.80 14.89
C PHE A 211 -6.70 3.98 15.79
N LEU A 212 -6.33 3.99 17.07
CA LEU A 212 -6.65 5.10 17.98
C LEU A 212 -6.00 6.42 17.54
N GLN A 213 -4.74 6.38 17.09
CA GLN A 213 -4.04 7.56 16.57
C GLN A 213 -4.71 8.07 15.27
N VAL A 214 -5.01 7.17 14.34
CA VAL A 214 -5.67 7.50 13.09
C VAL A 214 -7.07 8.07 13.33
N SER A 215 -7.86 7.46 14.21
CA SER A 215 -9.21 7.93 14.56
C SER A 215 -9.17 9.32 15.18
N SER A 216 -8.21 9.57 16.09
CA SER A 216 -8.05 10.89 16.74
C SER A 216 -7.73 11.98 15.73
N CYS A 217 -6.87 11.69 14.74
CA CYS A 217 -6.58 12.61 13.64
C CYS A 217 -7.82 12.85 12.76
N VAL A 218 -8.57 11.80 12.41
CA VAL A 218 -9.81 11.92 11.63
C VAL A 218 -10.83 12.81 12.34
N ASP A 219 -11.08 12.59 13.63
CA ASP A 219 -12.04 13.37 14.40
C ASP A 219 -11.61 14.85 14.49
N ALA A 220 -10.33 15.11 14.75
CA ALA A 220 -9.79 16.47 14.78
C ALA A 220 -9.87 17.18 13.42
N LEU A 221 -9.50 16.50 12.33
CA LEU A 221 -9.58 17.04 10.97
C LEU A 221 -11.03 17.37 10.58
N LEU A 222 -12.00 16.51 10.92
CA LEU A 222 -13.41 16.76 10.64
C LEU A 222 -14.01 17.89 11.48
N SER A 223 -13.46 18.14 12.68
CA SER A 223 -13.89 19.22 13.59
C SER A 223 -13.42 20.62 13.18
N GLN A 224 -12.53 20.72 12.19
CA GLN A 224 -12.05 22.01 11.69
C GLN A 224 -13.17 22.82 11.02
N PRO A 225 -13.05 24.16 10.97
CA PRO A 225 -14.01 24.99 10.25
C PRO A 225 -14.09 24.59 8.77
N GLU A 226 -15.26 24.73 8.17
CA GLU A 226 -15.49 24.31 6.77
C GLU A 226 -14.52 24.95 5.77
N SER A 227 -14.05 26.17 6.05
CA SER A 227 -13.07 26.88 5.22
C SER A 227 -11.68 26.23 5.18
N ALA A 228 -11.33 25.39 6.16
CA ALA A 228 -10.04 24.71 6.24
C ALA A 228 -10.08 23.29 5.64
N ILE A 229 -11.28 22.74 5.43
CA ILE A 229 -11.47 21.37 4.95
C ILE A 229 -11.47 21.37 3.43
N THR A 230 -10.54 20.62 2.84
CA THR A 230 -10.44 20.45 1.39
C THR A 230 -11.09 19.15 0.93
N VAL A 231 -11.39 19.06 -0.37
CA VAL A 231 -11.90 17.83 -1.00
C VAL A 231 -10.90 16.68 -0.83
N ALA A 232 -9.60 16.92 -1.07
CA ALA A 232 -8.55 15.93 -0.84
C ALA A 232 -8.54 15.41 0.61
N THR A 233 -8.69 16.30 1.60
CA THR A 233 -8.75 15.90 3.02
C THR A 233 -9.94 14.98 3.30
N LEU A 234 -11.12 15.29 2.74
CA LEU A 234 -12.31 14.46 2.89
C LEU A 234 -12.15 13.09 2.20
N LEU A 235 -11.52 13.05 1.03
CA LEU A 235 -11.22 11.78 0.34
C LEU A 235 -10.28 10.91 1.18
N GLU A 236 -9.17 11.46 1.69
CA GLU A 236 -8.24 10.75 2.57
C GLU A 236 -8.92 10.19 3.82
N ILE A 237 -9.78 10.99 4.47
CA ILE A 237 -10.57 10.55 5.63
C ILE A 237 -11.54 9.43 5.24
N SER A 238 -12.20 9.54 4.09
CA SER A 238 -13.14 8.51 3.62
C SER A 238 -12.44 7.17 3.38
N HIS A 239 -11.21 7.18 2.85
CA HIS A 239 -10.40 5.97 2.64
C HIS A 239 -10.07 5.28 3.96
N VAL A 240 -9.68 6.06 4.96
CA VAL A 240 -9.45 5.56 6.33
C VAL A 240 -10.72 4.94 6.90
N GLN A 241 -11.86 5.63 6.78
CA GLN A 241 -13.15 5.13 7.28
C GLN A 241 -13.57 3.84 6.57
N GLN A 242 -13.35 3.72 5.25
CA GLN A 242 -13.60 2.50 4.48
C GLN A 242 -12.71 1.33 4.94
N TYR A 243 -11.41 1.58 5.13
CA TYR A 243 -10.46 0.58 5.60
C TYR A 243 -10.87 -0.02 6.96
N TYR A 244 -11.38 0.81 7.88
CA TYR A 244 -11.92 0.37 9.17
C TYR A 244 -13.40 -0.04 9.14
N HIS A 245 -13.98 -0.26 7.96
CA HIS A 245 -15.38 -0.67 7.75
C HIS A 245 -16.43 0.27 8.37
N ARG A 246 -16.12 1.56 8.54
CA ARG A 246 -17.08 2.60 8.95
C ARG A 246 -17.86 3.12 7.73
N ARG A 247 -18.62 2.22 7.10
CA ARG A 247 -19.25 2.43 5.78
C ARG A 247 -20.15 3.67 5.72
N ASP A 248 -21.01 3.87 6.71
CA ASP A 248 -21.95 5.01 6.73
C ASP A 248 -21.22 6.34 6.88
N MET A 249 -20.19 6.38 7.73
CA MET A 249 -19.35 7.56 7.93
C MET A 249 -18.58 7.89 6.64
N ALA A 250 -17.98 6.86 6.00
CA ALA A 250 -17.27 7.02 4.74
C ALA A 250 -18.18 7.60 3.66
N ALA A 251 -19.37 7.05 3.49
CA ALA A 251 -20.33 7.53 2.50
C ALA A 251 -20.75 8.98 2.76
N ALA A 252 -21.01 9.35 4.03
CA ALA A 252 -21.32 10.73 4.40
C ALA A 252 -20.16 11.68 4.08
N THR A 253 -18.91 11.27 4.35
CA THR A 253 -17.70 12.04 4.03
C THR A 253 -17.52 12.21 2.52
N VAL A 254 -17.73 11.16 1.71
CA VAL A 254 -17.67 11.24 0.24
C VAL A 254 -18.75 12.17 -0.31
N ARG A 255 -19.98 12.10 0.20
CA ARG A 255 -21.05 13.03 -0.19
C ARG A 255 -20.76 14.47 0.21
N ARG A 256 -20.03 14.70 1.31
CA ARG A 256 -19.53 16.03 1.68
C ARG A 256 -18.49 16.51 0.68
N ALA A 257 -17.58 15.64 0.22
CA ALA A 257 -16.58 15.95 -0.79
C ALA A 257 -17.21 16.29 -2.15
N GLU A 258 -18.20 15.52 -2.60
CA GLU A 258 -18.99 15.77 -3.82
C GLU A 258 -19.66 17.15 -3.79
N LYS A 259 -20.29 17.51 -2.66
CA LYS A 259 -20.91 18.83 -2.49
C LYS A 259 -19.88 19.96 -2.49
N LEU A 260 -18.74 19.77 -1.81
CA LEU A 260 -17.68 20.77 -1.72
C LEU A 260 -17.01 21.00 -3.07
N SER A 261 -16.85 19.95 -3.88
CA SER A 261 -16.26 20.09 -5.21
C SER A 261 -17.21 20.70 -6.25
N GLY A 262 -18.52 20.67 -5.98
CA GLY A 262 -19.55 21.04 -6.95
C GLY A 262 -19.71 20.02 -8.07
N LEU A 263 -19.27 18.77 -7.85
CA LEU A 263 -19.45 17.69 -8.81
C LEU A 263 -20.93 17.31 -8.91
N GLU A 264 -21.47 17.39 -10.11
CA GLU A 264 -22.82 16.88 -10.40
C GLU A 264 -22.70 15.49 -11.04
N THR A 265 -23.26 14.47 -10.38
CA THR A 265 -23.37 13.12 -10.91
C THR A 265 -24.84 12.75 -11.16
N GLU A 266 -25.12 12.12 -12.29
CA GLU A 266 -26.47 11.66 -12.64
C GLU A 266 -26.38 10.29 -13.31
N GLU A 267 -27.14 9.33 -12.79
CA GLU A 267 -27.34 8.02 -13.39
C GLU A 267 -28.49 8.10 -14.38
N THR A 268 -28.18 7.91 -15.66
CA THR A 268 -29.17 7.98 -16.74
C THR A 268 -29.19 6.67 -17.53
N SER A 269 -30.09 6.58 -18.49
CA SER A 269 -30.22 5.40 -19.35
C SER A 269 -30.35 5.80 -20.81
N MET A 270 -29.87 4.95 -21.71
CA MET A 270 -30.06 5.09 -23.14
C MET A 270 -30.42 3.75 -23.79
N MET A 271 -31.11 3.78 -24.92
CA MET A 271 -31.19 2.61 -25.79
C MET A 271 -29.89 2.49 -26.59
N GLY A 272 -29.22 1.35 -26.52
CA GLY A 272 -27.94 1.19 -27.19
C GLY A 272 -27.37 -0.22 -27.20
N VAL A 273 -26.18 -0.30 -27.78
CA VAL A 273 -25.36 -1.49 -27.93
C VAL A 273 -24.08 -1.35 -27.12
N ARG A 274 -23.51 -2.48 -26.71
CA ARG A 274 -22.22 -2.54 -26.00
C ARG A 274 -21.11 -3.18 -26.80
N THR A 275 -21.42 -3.75 -27.95
CA THR A 275 -20.44 -4.44 -28.80
C THR A 275 -20.63 -4.03 -30.25
N ARG A 276 -19.54 -4.05 -31.03
CA ARG A 276 -19.55 -3.69 -32.44
C ARG A 276 -20.48 -4.55 -33.31
N TRP A 277 -20.83 -5.75 -32.86
CA TRP A 277 -21.60 -6.74 -33.64
C TRP A 277 -23.03 -6.96 -33.12
N GLN A 278 -23.45 -6.22 -32.10
CA GLN A 278 -24.79 -6.37 -31.52
C GLN A 278 -25.86 -5.76 -32.44
N GLN A 279 -26.86 -6.58 -32.81
CA GLN A 279 -27.92 -6.17 -33.74
C GLN A 279 -29.11 -5.48 -33.05
N HIS A 280 -29.44 -5.89 -31.82
CA HIS A 280 -30.59 -5.35 -31.07
C HIS A 280 -30.13 -4.36 -30.00
N GLN A 281 -30.76 -3.19 -29.94
CA GLN A 281 -30.55 -2.23 -28.87
C GLN A 281 -31.21 -2.71 -27.58
N LEU A 282 -30.53 -2.53 -26.45
CA LEU A 282 -31.04 -2.78 -25.11
C LEU A 282 -30.92 -1.50 -24.29
N VAL A 283 -31.69 -1.40 -23.20
CA VAL A 283 -31.53 -0.30 -22.24
C VAL A 283 -30.17 -0.46 -21.56
N GLN A 284 -29.35 0.59 -21.62
CA GLN A 284 -28.02 0.67 -21.03
C GLN A 284 -28.02 1.78 -19.99
N MET A 285 -27.52 1.48 -18.80
CA MET A 285 -27.29 2.49 -17.77
C MET A 285 -25.96 3.20 -18.03
N LEU A 286 -25.89 4.48 -17.69
CA LEU A 286 -24.70 5.29 -17.90
C LEU A 286 -24.57 6.38 -16.82
N LEU A 287 -23.34 6.67 -16.42
CA LEU A 287 -23.06 7.79 -15.53
C LEU A 287 -22.72 9.04 -16.34
N THR A 288 -23.45 10.12 -16.13
CA THR A 288 -23.07 11.47 -16.55
C THR A 288 -22.48 12.22 -15.35
N ALA A 289 -21.41 12.97 -15.60
CA ALA A 289 -20.74 13.72 -14.55
C ALA A 289 -20.21 15.04 -15.11
N LYS A 290 -20.43 16.14 -14.38
CA LYS A 290 -19.98 17.49 -14.70
C LYS A 290 -19.19 18.07 -13.53
N SER A 291 -17.98 18.53 -13.81
CA SER A 291 -17.12 19.24 -12.85
C SER A 291 -17.47 20.73 -12.87
N ALA A 292 -17.65 21.32 -11.69
CA ALA A 292 -17.72 22.79 -11.55
C ALA A 292 -16.33 23.46 -11.59
N ARG A 293 -15.27 22.66 -11.47
CA ARG A 293 -13.88 23.13 -11.38
C ARG A 293 -13.14 22.93 -12.70
N GLU A 294 -12.25 23.87 -13.00
CA GLU A 294 -11.40 23.80 -14.19
C GLU A 294 -10.41 22.64 -14.07
N VAL A 295 -10.14 21.98 -15.19
CA VAL A 295 -9.14 20.91 -15.20
C VAL A 295 -7.75 21.53 -15.17
N PRO A 296 -6.88 21.13 -14.22
CA PRO A 296 -5.49 21.60 -14.18
C PRO A 296 -4.74 21.16 -15.44
N PRO A 297 -3.65 21.85 -15.81
CA PRO A 297 -2.81 21.40 -16.91
C PRO A 297 -2.25 20.00 -16.64
N ASP A 298 -2.07 19.23 -17.71
CA ASP A 298 -1.51 17.89 -17.63
C ASP A 298 -0.09 17.94 -17.02
N SER A 299 0.22 16.99 -16.14
CA SER A 299 1.58 16.87 -15.60
C SER A 299 2.54 16.40 -16.69
N GLU A 300 3.57 17.20 -16.98
CA GLU A 300 4.63 16.83 -17.91
C GLU A 300 5.60 15.78 -17.32
N THR A 301 5.49 15.50 -16.02
CA THR A 301 6.45 14.65 -15.29
C THR A 301 5.91 13.25 -14.97
N GLU A 302 4.60 13.03 -15.10
CA GLU A 302 3.95 11.77 -14.79
C GLU A 302 3.43 11.10 -16.06
N GLU A 303 4.13 10.05 -16.50
CA GLU A 303 3.58 9.16 -17.53
C GLU A 303 2.45 8.31 -16.96
N GLN A 304 1.39 8.12 -17.75
CA GLN A 304 0.20 7.37 -17.36
C GLN A 304 0.32 5.88 -17.66
N PRO A 305 -0.30 5.00 -16.84
CA PRO A 305 -0.35 3.57 -17.14
C PRO A 305 -1.15 3.32 -18.42
N ASN A 306 -0.77 2.29 -19.17
CA ASN A 306 -1.45 1.95 -20.41
C ASN A 306 -2.84 1.36 -20.14
N VAL A 307 -3.84 1.81 -20.91
CA VAL A 307 -5.15 1.17 -20.96
C VAL A 307 -5.05 -0.02 -21.89
N ILE A 308 -5.18 -1.24 -21.36
CA ILE A 308 -4.99 -2.47 -22.14
C ILE A 308 -6.29 -2.89 -22.83
N ASN A 309 -6.19 -3.30 -24.09
CA ASN A 309 -7.29 -3.88 -24.89
C ASN A 309 -8.57 -3.01 -24.82
N GLY A 310 -8.39 -1.70 -24.96
CA GLY A 310 -9.47 -0.73 -25.08
C GLY A 310 -10.10 -0.76 -26.46
N GLU A 311 -11.12 0.08 -26.67
CA GLU A 311 -11.77 0.15 -27.99
C GLU A 311 -10.78 0.61 -29.09
N LYS A 312 -9.84 1.49 -28.73
CA LYS A 312 -8.76 1.99 -29.60
C LYS A 312 -7.82 0.87 -30.07
N ASP A 313 -7.66 -0.18 -29.28
CA ASP A 313 -6.81 -1.34 -29.59
C ASP A 313 -7.56 -2.40 -30.42
N GLY A 314 -8.79 -2.09 -30.85
CA GLY A 314 -9.59 -2.97 -31.69
C GLY A 314 -10.48 -3.95 -30.93
N HIS A 315 -10.59 -3.83 -29.60
CA HIS A 315 -11.50 -4.66 -28.82
C HIS A 315 -12.96 -4.51 -29.28
N ASP A 316 -13.73 -5.58 -29.20
CA ASP A 316 -15.08 -5.65 -29.75
C ASP A 316 -16.17 -5.04 -28.84
N LEU A 317 -15.94 -5.08 -27.52
CA LEU A 317 -16.68 -4.34 -26.50
C LEU A 317 -16.33 -2.85 -26.57
N LEU A 318 -17.36 -2.00 -26.64
CA LEU A 318 -17.23 -0.54 -26.63
C LEU A 318 -16.89 -0.05 -25.22
N ASP A 319 -16.07 1.00 -25.12
CA ASP A 319 -15.68 1.58 -23.82
C ASP A 319 -16.86 2.31 -23.14
N ARG A 320 -17.84 2.77 -23.92
CA ARG A 320 -19.18 3.18 -23.44
C ARG A 320 -20.27 2.71 -24.39
N PRO A 321 -21.51 2.52 -23.90
CA PRO A 321 -22.68 2.26 -24.74
C PRO A 321 -22.86 3.32 -25.84
N ARG A 322 -23.33 2.88 -27.00
CA ARG A 322 -23.64 3.73 -28.14
C ARG A 322 -25.01 3.41 -28.72
N ALA A 323 -25.63 4.35 -29.45
CA ALA A 323 -26.93 4.12 -30.07
C ALA A 323 -26.86 2.97 -31.08
N THR A 324 -25.87 2.99 -31.97
CA THR A 324 -25.55 1.91 -32.92
C THR A 324 -24.04 1.65 -32.93
N PRO A 325 -23.56 0.50 -33.44
CA PRO A 325 -22.13 0.21 -33.55
C PRO A 325 -21.32 1.28 -34.30
N GLU A 326 -21.92 1.89 -35.32
CA GLU A 326 -21.28 2.88 -36.19
C GLU A 326 -21.41 4.32 -35.66
N SER A 327 -22.26 4.54 -34.64
CA SER A 327 -22.43 5.88 -34.08
C SER A 327 -21.16 6.36 -33.38
N GLU A 328 -20.93 7.66 -33.42
CA GLU A 328 -19.82 8.29 -32.70
C GLU A 328 -20.02 8.17 -31.18
N PRO A 329 -18.93 8.10 -30.39
CA PRO A 329 -19.04 8.15 -28.94
C PRO A 329 -19.75 9.43 -28.49
N VAL A 330 -20.63 9.30 -27.50
CA VAL A 330 -21.27 10.47 -26.89
C VAL A 330 -20.20 11.32 -26.22
N PRO A 331 -20.04 12.61 -26.59
CA PRO A 331 -19.02 13.45 -26.01
C PRO A 331 -19.28 13.66 -24.51
N VAL A 332 -18.21 13.63 -23.72
CA VAL A 332 -18.25 13.83 -22.27
C VAL A 332 -17.43 15.05 -21.90
N THR A 333 -17.81 15.74 -20.83
CA THR A 333 -17.06 16.89 -20.32
C THR A 333 -15.80 16.44 -19.58
N PRO A 334 -14.68 17.18 -19.64
CA PRO A 334 -13.51 16.85 -18.84
C PRO A 334 -13.79 17.00 -17.34
N LEU A 335 -13.12 16.20 -16.51
CA LEU A 335 -13.29 16.23 -15.05
C LEU A 335 -12.01 16.63 -14.33
N HIS A 336 -12.17 17.39 -13.23
CA HIS A 336 -11.06 17.65 -12.31
C HIS A 336 -10.56 16.34 -11.68
N PRO A 337 -9.24 16.16 -11.44
CA PRO A 337 -8.70 14.91 -10.88
C PRO A 337 -9.35 14.46 -9.56
N GLU A 338 -9.62 15.40 -8.64
CA GLU A 338 -10.33 15.08 -7.40
C GLU A 338 -11.80 14.66 -7.65
N ASP A 339 -12.46 15.17 -8.69
CA ASP A 339 -13.82 14.71 -9.04
C ASP A 339 -13.79 13.28 -9.58
N LYS A 340 -12.73 12.93 -10.33
CA LYS A 340 -12.49 11.52 -10.72
C LYS A 340 -12.30 10.65 -9.47
N ALA A 341 -11.57 11.13 -8.47
CA ALA A 341 -11.38 10.42 -7.19
C ALA A 341 -12.67 10.32 -6.35
N ILE A 342 -13.55 11.33 -6.38
CA ILE A 342 -14.90 11.27 -5.79
C ILE A 342 -15.72 10.19 -6.50
N ILE A 343 -15.74 10.14 -7.84
CA ILE A 343 -16.47 9.12 -8.61
C ILE A 343 -15.95 7.71 -8.28
N LEU A 344 -14.63 7.53 -8.14
CA LEU A 344 -14.05 6.26 -7.67
C LEU A 344 -14.56 5.89 -6.27
N SER A 345 -14.62 6.86 -5.36
CA SER A 345 -15.08 6.64 -3.99
C SER A 345 -16.57 6.31 -3.92
N LEU A 346 -17.39 6.95 -4.77
CA LEU A 346 -18.81 6.63 -4.95
C LEU A 346 -19.00 5.22 -5.53
N CYS A 347 -18.15 4.82 -6.49
CA CYS A 347 -18.12 3.46 -7.04
C CYS A 347 -17.83 2.43 -5.94
N MET A 348 -16.84 2.68 -5.09
CA MET A 348 -16.53 1.81 -3.94
C MET A 348 -17.65 1.78 -2.89
N ASP A 349 -18.40 2.88 -2.69
CA ASP A 349 -19.55 2.90 -1.78
C ASP A 349 -20.66 1.94 -2.26
N ILE A 350 -20.87 1.83 -3.57
CA ILE A 350 -21.82 0.86 -4.17
C ILE A 350 -21.42 -0.56 -3.78
N GLU A 351 -20.14 -0.93 -3.92
CA GLU A 351 -19.64 -2.24 -3.52
C GLU A 351 -19.86 -2.51 -2.03
N ASN A 352 -19.56 -1.53 -1.19
CA ASN A 352 -19.64 -1.69 0.26
C ASN A 352 -21.07 -1.81 0.80
N ARG A 353 -22.07 -1.30 0.08
CA ARG A 353 -23.48 -1.27 0.51
C ARG A 353 -24.32 -2.37 -0.12
N ASN A 354 -23.83 -3.01 -1.18
CA ASN A 354 -24.58 -4.00 -1.92
C ASN A 354 -23.89 -5.37 -1.84
N PRO A 355 -24.63 -6.48 -1.95
CA PRO A 355 -24.04 -7.80 -2.08
C PRO A 355 -23.16 -7.91 -3.33
N HIS A 356 -22.13 -8.76 -3.27
CA HIS A 356 -21.34 -9.13 -4.43
C HIS A 356 -22.23 -9.90 -5.43
N HIS A 357 -22.66 -9.21 -6.47
CA HIS A 357 -23.56 -9.73 -7.50
C HIS A 357 -23.23 -9.09 -8.85
N GLY A 358 -23.51 -9.79 -9.96
CA GLY A 358 -23.22 -9.29 -11.30
C GLY A 358 -23.90 -7.94 -11.60
N LEU A 359 -25.11 -7.71 -11.07
CA LEU A 359 -25.80 -6.42 -11.20
C LEU A 359 -25.05 -5.27 -10.50
N THR A 360 -24.51 -5.52 -9.30
CA THR A 360 -23.67 -4.56 -8.57
C THR A 360 -22.42 -4.23 -9.38
N GLN A 361 -21.75 -5.25 -9.94
CA GLN A 361 -20.58 -5.06 -10.80
C GLN A 361 -20.91 -4.27 -12.08
N HIS A 362 -22.06 -4.55 -12.70
CA HIS A 362 -22.54 -3.79 -13.85
C HIS A 362 -22.85 -2.33 -13.52
N HIS A 363 -23.40 -2.06 -12.34
CA HIS A 363 -23.64 -0.70 -11.85
C HIS A 363 -22.34 0.05 -11.60
N MET A 364 -21.40 -0.55 -10.88
CA MET A 364 -20.07 0.02 -10.67
C MET A 364 -19.32 0.29 -11.98
N MET A 365 -19.47 -0.59 -12.97
CA MET A 365 -18.80 -0.43 -14.27
C MET A 365 -19.22 0.87 -14.97
N THR A 366 -20.44 1.38 -14.80
CA THR A 366 -20.85 2.65 -15.44
C THR A 366 -20.05 3.85 -14.94
N TYR A 367 -19.57 3.80 -13.69
CA TYR A 367 -18.70 4.80 -13.11
C TYR A 367 -17.31 4.74 -13.75
N ILE A 368 -16.75 3.53 -13.87
CA ILE A 368 -15.43 3.32 -14.44
C ILE A 368 -15.40 3.66 -15.93
N GLU A 369 -16.42 3.27 -16.70
CA GLU A 369 -16.56 3.64 -18.11
C GLU A 369 -16.56 5.16 -18.32
N ARG A 370 -17.24 5.91 -17.44
CA ARG A 370 -17.23 7.38 -17.48
C ARG A 370 -15.83 7.96 -17.25
N LEU A 371 -15.03 7.34 -16.39
CA LEU A 371 -13.68 7.79 -16.05
C LEU A 371 -12.65 7.40 -17.12
N VAL A 372 -12.78 6.21 -17.72
CA VAL A 372 -11.85 5.71 -18.75
C VAL A 372 -11.93 6.52 -20.04
N VAL A 373 -13.12 6.99 -20.42
CA VAL A 373 -13.31 7.81 -21.62
C VAL A 373 -13.17 9.32 -21.37
N ASP A 374 -12.76 9.73 -20.17
CA ASP A 374 -12.61 11.14 -19.85
C ASP A 374 -11.56 11.80 -20.75
N PRO A 375 -11.85 12.96 -21.37
CA PRO A 375 -10.92 13.58 -22.30
C PRO A 375 -9.72 14.22 -21.61
N ALA A 376 -9.82 14.57 -20.33
CA ALA A 376 -8.69 15.09 -19.58
C ALA A 376 -7.82 13.93 -19.08
N VAL A 377 -6.50 14.08 -19.16
CA VAL A 377 -5.58 13.09 -18.62
C VAL A 377 -5.75 13.02 -17.10
N SER A 378 -5.73 11.81 -16.55
CA SER A 378 -5.76 11.61 -15.09
C SER A 378 -4.32 11.60 -14.57
N PRO A 379 -4.04 12.10 -13.35
CA PRO A 379 -2.74 11.88 -12.69
C PRO A 379 -2.45 10.40 -12.48
N PHE A 380 -1.17 10.01 -12.36
CA PHE A 380 -0.75 8.60 -12.40
C PHE A 380 -1.50 7.71 -11.40
N MET A 381 -1.61 8.15 -10.14
CA MET A 381 -2.28 7.35 -9.12
C MET A 381 -3.78 7.23 -9.36
N VAL A 382 -4.42 8.30 -9.85
CA VAL A 382 -5.85 8.29 -10.17
C VAL A 382 -6.12 7.38 -11.37
N ALA A 383 -5.30 7.46 -12.42
CA ALA A 383 -5.36 6.57 -13.57
C ALA A 383 -5.17 5.10 -13.16
N SER A 384 -4.15 4.83 -12.34
CA SER A 384 -3.87 3.48 -11.82
C SER A 384 -5.04 2.92 -11.03
N GLN A 385 -5.69 3.74 -10.18
CA GLN A 385 -6.87 3.32 -9.43
C GLN A 385 -8.08 3.05 -10.34
N ILE A 386 -8.29 3.85 -11.39
CA ILE A 386 -9.35 3.62 -12.39
C ILE A 386 -9.15 2.25 -13.05
N LEU A 387 -7.94 1.98 -13.54
CA LEU A 387 -7.62 0.74 -14.25
C LEU A 387 -7.64 -0.48 -13.33
N LEU A 388 -7.19 -0.34 -12.08
CA LEU A 388 -7.29 -1.38 -11.07
C LEU A 388 -8.76 -1.69 -10.75
N THR A 389 -9.60 -0.67 -10.60
CA THR A 389 -11.03 -0.90 -10.34
C THR A 389 -11.71 -1.55 -11.55
N ARG A 390 -11.31 -1.15 -12.78
CA ARG A 390 -11.77 -1.82 -14.02
C ARG A 390 -11.41 -3.31 -14.01
N CYS A 391 -10.14 -3.66 -13.75
CA CYS A 391 -9.72 -5.05 -13.82
C CYS A 391 -10.44 -5.91 -12.76
N ARG A 392 -10.64 -5.40 -11.54
CA ARG A 392 -11.41 -6.08 -10.48
C ARG A 392 -12.86 -6.36 -10.89
N LEU A 393 -13.51 -5.44 -11.62
CA LEU A 393 -14.88 -5.64 -12.11
C LEU A 393 -14.96 -6.55 -13.34
N GLU A 394 -13.86 -6.75 -14.05
CA GLU A 394 -13.80 -7.53 -15.29
C GLU A 394 -13.31 -8.97 -15.08
N VAL A 395 -12.61 -9.26 -13.97
CA VAL A 395 -11.97 -10.56 -13.72
C VAL A 395 -12.94 -11.75 -13.78
N SER A 396 -14.19 -11.57 -13.35
CA SER A 396 -15.23 -12.62 -13.34
C SER A 396 -15.87 -12.86 -14.72
N ARG A 397 -15.59 -12.00 -15.71
CA ARG A 397 -16.25 -12.00 -17.01
C ARG A 397 -15.33 -12.58 -18.08
N ASN A 398 -15.55 -13.83 -18.47
CA ASN A 398 -14.74 -14.56 -19.45
C ASN A 398 -14.29 -13.75 -20.68
N ARG A 399 -15.17 -12.92 -21.27
CA ARG A 399 -14.84 -12.13 -22.47
C ARG A 399 -13.75 -11.07 -22.25
N VAL A 400 -13.64 -10.55 -21.03
CA VAL A 400 -12.71 -9.45 -20.66
C VAL A 400 -11.75 -9.88 -19.55
N GLN A 401 -11.76 -11.16 -19.18
CA GLN A 401 -10.89 -11.72 -18.16
C GLN A 401 -9.42 -11.56 -18.55
N GLU A 402 -9.04 -11.90 -19.78
CA GLU A 402 -7.66 -11.71 -20.27
C GLU A 402 -7.24 -10.24 -20.21
N ARG A 403 -8.13 -9.31 -20.60
CA ARG A 403 -7.88 -7.88 -20.46
C ARG A 403 -7.64 -7.48 -19.00
N ALA A 404 -8.43 -8.00 -18.06
CA ALA A 404 -8.25 -7.72 -16.64
C ALA A 404 -6.88 -8.20 -16.13
N HIS A 405 -6.44 -9.39 -16.52
CA HIS A 405 -5.13 -9.94 -16.15
C HIS A 405 -3.97 -9.12 -16.71
N LEU A 406 -4.03 -8.79 -18.00
CA LEU A 406 -3.00 -7.97 -18.65
C LEU A 406 -2.97 -6.55 -18.07
N GLN A 407 -4.14 -5.99 -17.72
CA GLN A 407 -4.21 -4.68 -17.07
C GLN A 407 -3.57 -4.69 -15.67
N LEU A 408 -3.80 -5.72 -14.85
CA LEU A 408 -3.16 -5.84 -13.55
C LEU A 408 -1.64 -6.08 -13.70
N THR A 409 -1.24 -6.86 -14.70
CA THR A 409 0.17 -7.09 -15.03
C THR A 409 0.85 -5.78 -15.42
N GLU A 410 0.24 -4.95 -16.26
CA GLU A 410 0.73 -3.62 -16.62
C GLU A 410 0.94 -2.74 -15.37
N LEU A 411 0.00 -2.74 -14.43
CA LEU A 411 0.13 -1.96 -13.18
C LEU A 411 1.27 -2.47 -12.29
N LEU A 412 1.52 -3.78 -12.26
CA LEU A 412 2.64 -4.38 -11.53
C LEU A 412 3.98 -4.15 -12.23
N ASP A 413 3.99 -4.19 -13.57
CA ASP A 413 5.17 -3.95 -14.38
C ASP A 413 5.75 -2.56 -14.12
N GLN A 414 4.94 -1.57 -13.70
CA GLN A 414 5.40 -0.25 -13.24
C GLN A 414 6.42 -0.29 -12.09
N PHE A 415 6.51 -1.39 -11.33
CA PHE A 415 7.52 -1.58 -10.28
C PHE A 415 8.80 -2.27 -10.77
N THR A 416 8.77 -2.87 -11.95
CA THR A 416 9.91 -3.55 -12.59
C THR A 416 10.41 -2.80 -13.84
N ILE A 417 9.66 -1.79 -14.30
CA ILE A 417 9.96 -1.04 -15.51
C ILE A 417 11.34 -0.38 -15.45
N THR A 418 11.78 -0.03 -14.25
CA THR A 418 13.10 0.57 -14.02
C THR A 418 14.25 -0.41 -14.18
N GLU A 419 14.01 -1.73 -14.08
CA GLU A 419 15.00 -2.76 -14.44
C GLU A 419 15.17 -2.86 -15.97
N ARG A 420 14.09 -2.62 -16.72
CA ARG A 420 14.06 -2.66 -18.20
C ARG A 420 14.54 -1.34 -18.81
N GLU A 421 14.16 -0.22 -18.20
CA GLU A 421 14.41 1.15 -18.64
C GLU A 421 15.11 1.95 -17.53
N PRO A 422 16.44 1.80 -17.35
CA PRO A 422 17.17 2.35 -16.21
C PRO A 422 17.23 3.89 -16.17
N GLU A 423 16.96 4.55 -17.28
CA GLU A 423 16.92 6.02 -17.37
C GLU A 423 15.56 6.62 -16.98
N ARG A 424 14.52 5.77 -16.89
CA ARG A 424 13.17 6.21 -16.59
C ARG A 424 13.07 6.65 -15.14
N ARG A 425 12.57 7.87 -14.93
CA ARG A 425 12.41 8.47 -13.61
C ARG A 425 10.96 8.37 -13.15
N THR A 426 10.74 7.83 -11.96
CA THR A 426 9.40 7.55 -11.43
C THR A 426 9.11 8.32 -10.13
N PHE A 427 10.11 8.96 -9.52
CA PHE A 427 9.95 9.62 -8.22
C PHE A 427 8.87 10.72 -8.21
N ALA A 428 8.65 11.39 -9.35
CA ALA A 428 7.63 12.43 -9.50
C ALA A 428 6.21 11.92 -9.19
N ARG A 429 5.90 10.65 -9.52
CA ARG A 429 4.58 10.02 -9.30
C ARG A 429 4.12 10.09 -7.84
N SER A 430 5.06 9.92 -6.90
CA SER A 430 4.80 9.94 -5.46
C SER A 430 4.58 11.35 -4.89
N GLY A 431 4.96 12.39 -5.64
CA GLY A 431 4.86 13.79 -5.26
C GLY A 431 3.69 14.54 -5.88
N GLY A 432 2.85 13.89 -6.70
CA GLY A 432 1.69 14.53 -7.31
C GLY A 432 0.63 14.92 -6.28
N ASP A 433 -0.03 16.06 -6.50
CA ASP A 433 -1.01 16.65 -5.57
C ASP A 433 -2.17 15.69 -5.23
N TYR A 434 -2.47 14.77 -6.15
CA TYR A 434 -3.59 13.83 -6.07
C TYR A 434 -3.22 12.44 -5.56
N PHE A 435 -1.96 12.22 -5.14
CA PHE A 435 -1.45 10.91 -4.73
C PHE A 435 -2.32 10.25 -3.65
N TYR A 436 -2.71 11.02 -2.63
CA TYR A 436 -3.50 10.53 -1.49
C TYR A 436 -5.02 10.58 -1.72
N CYS A 437 -5.48 11.15 -2.85
CA CYS A 437 -6.90 11.27 -3.15
C CYS A 437 -7.56 9.92 -3.46
N VAL A 438 -6.79 8.87 -3.73
CA VAL A 438 -7.27 7.52 -4.05
C VAL A 438 -6.67 6.46 -3.12
N PRO A 439 -7.40 5.37 -2.79
CA PRO A 439 -6.91 4.31 -1.91
C PRO A 439 -6.18 3.24 -2.73
N TYR A 440 -5.09 3.62 -3.40
CA TYR A 440 -4.31 2.67 -4.20
C TYR A 440 -3.55 1.68 -3.28
N PRO A 441 -3.66 0.36 -3.52
CA PRO A 441 -3.06 -0.64 -2.65
C PRO A 441 -1.53 -0.69 -2.80
N PRO A 442 -0.81 -1.19 -1.78
CA PRO A 442 0.62 -1.41 -1.88
C PRO A 442 0.95 -2.59 -2.80
N ILE A 443 2.21 -2.65 -3.25
CA ILE A 443 2.72 -3.62 -4.23
C ILE A 443 2.47 -5.09 -3.85
N TRP A 444 2.63 -5.46 -2.57
CA TRP A 444 2.41 -6.84 -2.13
C TRP A 444 0.93 -7.25 -2.22
N THR A 445 0.01 -6.29 -2.06
CA THR A 445 -1.43 -6.55 -2.24
C THR A 445 -1.76 -6.75 -3.72
N LEU A 446 -1.18 -5.94 -4.60
CA LEU A 446 -1.32 -6.13 -6.05
C LEU A 446 -0.75 -7.48 -6.52
N ARG A 447 0.40 -7.89 -5.99
CA ARG A 447 1.00 -9.21 -6.25
C ARG A 447 0.11 -10.34 -5.76
N ALA A 448 -0.45 -10.21 -4.55
CA ALA A 448 -1.40 -11.18 -4.02
C ALA A 448 -2.66 -11.29 -4.87
N GLU A 449 -3.20 -10.16 -5.39
CA GLU A 449 -4.34 -10.15 -6.31
C GLU A 449 -4.00 -10.85 -7.63
N LEU A 450 -2.82 -10.62 -8.20
CA LEU A 450 -2.37 -11.33 -9.41
C LEU A 450 -2.19 -12.83 -9.14
N ALA A 451 -1.60 -13.19 -8.00
CA ALA A 451 -1.44 -14.59 -7.61
C ALA A 451 -2.79 -15.29 -7.40
N ALA A 452 -3.78 -14.60 -6.82
CA ALA A 452 -5.13 -15.11 -6.64
C ALA A 452 -5.81 -15.35 -8.00
N MET A 453 -5.65 -14.41 -8.92
CA MET A 453 -6.08 -14.57 -10.32
C MET A 453 -5.46 -15.81 -10.97
N CYS A 454 -4.13 -15.98 -10.88
CA CYS A 454 -3.45 -17.19 -11.36
C CYS A 454 -3.96 -18.46 -10.67
N PHE A 455 -4.26 -18.41 -9.38
CA PHE A 455 -4.76 -19.56 -8.61
C PHE A 455 -6.14 -20.01 -9.11
N GLU A 456 -7.07 -19.08 -9.33
CA GLU A 456 -8.40 -19.35 -9.87
C GLU A 456 -8.34 -19.95 -11.30
N GLU A 457 -7.33 -19.54 -12.08
CA GLU A 457 -7.05 -20.10 -13.40
C GLU A 457 -6.29 -21.45 -13.36
N ASN A 458 -6.09 -22.02 -12.17
CA ASN A 458 -5.33 -23.26 -11.93
C ASN A 458 -3.83 -23.18 -12.29
N LEU A 459 -3.28 -21.97 -12.42
CA LEU A 459 -1.85 -21.71 -12.59
C LEU A 459 -1.13 -21.75 -11.22
N PHE A 460 -1.32 -22.84 -10.47
CA PHE A 460 -0.88 -22.97 -9.07
C PHE A 460 0.61 -22.77 -8.88
N LYS A 461 1.44 -23.13 -9.87
CA LYS A 461 2.89 -22.91 -9.79
C LYS A 461 3.24 -21.43 -9.85
N THR A 462 2.67 -20.70 -10.82
CA THR A 462 2.88 -19.25 -10.95
C THR A 462 2.37 -18.53 -9.71
N ALA A 463 1.18 -18.91 -9.22
CA ALA A 463 0.64 -18.38 -7.97
C ALA A 463 1.58 -18.65 -6.78
N LEU A 464 2.07 -19.88 -6.64
CA LEU A 464 3.04 -20.25 -5.59
C LEU A 464 4.30 -19.40 -5.67
N ASP A 465 4.90 -19.23 -6.85
CA ASP A 465 6.13 -18.46 -7.03
C ASP A 465 5.93 -17.00 -6.60
N ILE A 466 4.77 -16.40 -6.90
CA ILE A 466 4.42 -15.04 -6.46
C ILE A 466 4.18 -14.99 -4.94
N TYR A 467 3.42 -15.94 -4.37
CA TYR A 467 3.15 -16.00 -2.93
C TYR A 467 4.41 -16.24 -2.11
N GLU A 468 5.35 -17.08 -2.57
CA GLU A 468 6.66 -17.27 -1.95
C GLU A 468 7.46 -15.96 -1.94
N ALA A 469 7.41 -15.18 -3.03
CA ALA A 469 8.11 -13.89 -3.12
C ALA A 469 7.57 -12.83 -2.14
N ILE A 470 6.26 -12.85 -1.84
CA ILE A 470 5.65 -11.95 -0.84
C ILE A 470 5.53 -12.58 0.57
N GLN A 471 5.92 -13.85 0.71
CA GLN A 471 5.80 -14.66 1.93
C GLN A 471 4.36 -14.74 2.50
N ASP A 472 3.37 -14.93 1.63
CA ASP A 472 1.97 -15.14 2.03
C ASP A 472 1.73 -16.61 2.38
N TRP A 473 1.94 -16.96 3.65
CA TRP A 473 1.97 -18.34 4.13
C TRP A 473 0.67 -19.11 3.94
N GLN A 474 -0.47 -18.45 4.17
CA GLN A 474 -1.78 -19.09 4.01
C GLN A 474 -1.95 -19.58 2.57
N ASN A 475 -1.60 -18.73 1.60
CA ASN A 475 -1.72 -19.04 0.19
C ASN A 475 -0.60 -19.95 -0.33
N ILE A 476 0.63 -19.85 0.21
CA ILE A 476 1.72 -20.81 -0.07
C ILE A 476 1.28 -22.24 0.28
N ILE A 477 0.71 -22.43 1.47
CA ILE A 477 0.27 -23.74 1.95
C ILE A 477 -0.86 -24.27 1.05
N GLU A 478 -1.81 -23.43 0.66
CA GLU A 478 -2.91 -23.83 -0.22
C GLU A 478 -2.42 -24.23 -1.62
N CYS A 479 -1.54 -23.43 -2.24
CA CYS A 479 -0.86 -23.80 -3.49
C CYS A 479 -0.08 -25.11 -3.37
N CYS A 480 0.67 -25.30 -2.27
CA CYS A 480 1.44 -26.52 -2.03
C CYS A 480 0.53 -27.75 -1.90
N LYS A 481 -0.66 -27.61 -1.31
CA LYS A 481 -1.67 -28.69 -1.27
C LYS A 481 -2.17 -29.02 -2.67
N LYS A 482 -2.53 -28.01 -3.49
CA LYS A 482 -3.01 -28.21 -4.86
C LYS A 482 -1.96 -28.86 -5.78
N LEU A 483 -0.68 -28.58 -5.54
CA LEU A 483 0.45 -29.14 -6.29
C LEU A 483 0.98 -30.48 -5.74
N ASP A 484 0.39 -31.02 -4.67
CA ASP A 484 0.90 -32.19 -3.92
C ASP A 484 2.36 -32.04 -3.44
N LYS A 485 2.82 -30.79 -3.22
CA LYS A 485 4.16 -30.44 -2.75
C LYS A 485 4.18 -30.08 -1.27
N ARG A 486 3.61 -30.93 -0.41
CA ARG A 486 3.42 -30.63 1.03
C ARG A 486 4.72 -30.26 1.77
N ARG A 487 5.85 -30.85 1.37
CA ARG A 487 7.16 -30.57 1.98
C ARG A 487 7.72 -29.19 1.63
N ARG A 488 7.28 -28.56 0.53
CA ARG A 488 7.85 -27.28 0.08
C ARG A 488 7.62 -26.15 1.09
N ALA A 489 6.39 -26.03 1.60
CA ALA A 489 6.06 -25.04 2.62
C ALA A 489 6.87 -25.24 3.90
N GLU A 490 7.02 -26.51 4.34
CA GLU A 490 7.85 -26.85 5.49
C GLU A 490 9.33 -26.47 5.27
N THR A 491 9.91 -26.87 4.13
CA THR A 491 11.31 -26.54 3.80
C THR A 491 11.52 -25.04 3.76
N LEU A 492 10.66 -24.28 3.08
CA LEU A 492 10.76 -22.83 3.01
C LEU A 492 10.68 -22.17 4.39
N ALA A 493 9.76 -22.61 5.25
CA ALA A 493 9.64 -22.08 6.61
C ALA A 493 10.89 -22.40 7.46
N ARG A 494 11.45 -23.62 7.34
CA ARG A 494 12.69 -23.99 8.03
C ARG A 494 13.88 -23.17 7.53
N ASP A 495 14.02 -22.99 6.22
CA ASP A 495 15.10 -22.21 5.62
C ASP A 495 15.08 -20.75 6.10
N LEU A 496 13.90 -20.13 6.19
CA LEU A 496 13.76 -18.77 6.71
C LEU A 496 14.01 -18.68 8.22
N LEU A 497 13.60 -19.69 9.00
CA LEU A 497 13.89 -19.78 10.43
C LEU A 497 15.39 -19.94 10.74
N GLU A 498 16.21 -20.40 9.79
CA GLU A 498 17.66 -20.42 9.97
C GLU A 498 18.22 -19.00 10.12
N ARG A 499 17.63 -18.03 9.42
CA ARG A 499 18.03 -16.61 9.47
C ARG A 499 17.26 -15.81 10.52
N ASP A 500 16.01 -16.15 10.77
CA ASP A 500 15.11 -15.38 11.63
C ASP A 500 14.35 -16.26 12.64
N PRO A 501 15.06 -16.91 13.57
CA PRO A 501 14.47 -17.86 14.52
C PRO A 501 13.53 -17.19 15.53
N ALA A 502 13.64 -15.88 15.73
CA ALA A 502 12.81 -15.12 16.67
C ALA A 502 11.46 -14.67 16.08
N ASN A 503 11.17 -14.99 14.81
CA ASN A 503 9.94 -14.58 14.12
C ASN A 503 8.75 -15.52 14.42
N PRO A 504 7.72 -15.06 15.16
CA PRO A 504 6.58 -15.90 15.49
C PRO A 504 5.79 -16.37 14.27
N MET A 505 5.69 -15.55 13.22
CA MET A 505 4.89 -15.90 12.04
C MET A 505 5.49 -17.05 11.23
N LEU A 506 6.82 -17.20 11.21
CA LEU A 506 7.49 -18.34 10.59
C LEU A 506 7.22 -19.64 11.36
N TRP A 507 7.14 -19.58 12.70
CA TRP A 507 6.75 -20.73 13.52
C TRP A 507 5.29 -21.10 13.34
N VAL A 508 4.39 -20.11 13.16
CA VAL A 508 2.99 -20.37 12.77
C VAL A 508 2.94 -21.10 11.44
N ALA A 509 3.62 -20.59 10.43
CA ALA A 509 3.68 -21.21 9.10
C ALA A 509 4.23 -22.65 9.15
N LEU A 510 5.28 -22.89 9.94
CA LEU A 510 5.82 -24.24 10.14
C LEU A 510 4.82 -25.16 10.84
N GLY A 511 4.11 -24.66 11.87
CA GLY A 511 3.06 -25.38 12.57
C GLY A 511 1.90 -25.77 11.65
N GLU A 512 1.42 -24.85 10.80
CA GLU A 512 0.37 -25.13 9.82
C GLU A 512 0.81 -26.14 8.75
N ALA A 513 2.06 -26.03 8.26
CA ALA A 513 2.60 -26.92 7.26
C ALA A 513 2.79 -28.36 7.79
N THR A 514 3.22 -28.51 9.04
CA THR A 514 3.51 -29.81 9.69
C THR A 514 2.33 -30.39 10.46
N ARG A 515 1.32 -29.56 10.79
CA ARG A 515 0.22 -29.86 11.72
C ARG A 515 0.73 -30.25 13.12
N ASP A 516 1.75 -29.55 13.59
CA ASP A 516 2.32 -29.74 14.93
C ASP A 516 2.04 -28.52 15.81
N ASP A 517 1.23 -28.73 16.84
CA ASP A 517 0.82 -27.70 17.79
C ASP A 517 1.99 -27.14 18.59
N GLN A 518 3.09 -27.90 18.76
CA GLN A 518 4.27 -27.44 19.52
C GLN A 518 4.89 -26.17 18.92
N TYR A 519 4.90 -26.06 17.59
CA TYR A 519 5.39 -24.87 16.91
C TYR A 519 4.48 -23.66 17.11
N LEU A 520 3.17 -23.87 17.24
CA LEU A 520 2.19 -22.81 17.51
C LEU A 520 2.34 -22.28 18.94
N TRP A 521 2.52 -23.17 19.93
CA TRP A 521 2.82 -22.76 21.31
C TRP A 521 4.14 -22.00 21.41
N LYS A 522 5.18 -22.44 20.69
CA LYS A 522 6.45 -21.72 20.62
C LYS A 522 6.28 -20.32 20.03
N ALA A 523 5.51 -20.17 18.95
CA ALA A 523 5.22 -18.87 18.37
C ALA A 523 4.51 -17.93 19.37
N TRP A 524 3.54 -18.48 20.12
CA TRP A 524 2.81 -17.75 21.15
C TRP A 524 3.73 -17.24 22.25
N GLU A 525 4.60 -18.11 22.80
CA GLU A 525 5.57 -17.76 23.83
C GLU A 525 6.59 -16.71 23.35
N LEU A 526 7.16 -16.89 22.14
CA LEU A 526 8.11 -15.94 21.54
C LEU A 526 7.53 -14.53 21.35
N SER A 527 6.22 -14.44 21.11
CA SER A 527 5.54 -13.16 20.95
C SER A 527 5.23 -12.44 22.27
N GLY A 528 5.50 -13.07 23.42
CA GLY A 528 5.04 -12.56 24.71
C GLY A 528 3.51 -12.53 24.81
N HIS A 529 2.82 -13.47 24.14
CA HIS A 529 1.36 -13.59 24.14
C HIS A 529 0.62 -12.41 23.49
N THR A 530 1.21 -11.80 22.46
CA THR A 530 0.63 -10.65 21.75
C THR A 530 0.11 -11.01 20.37
N VAL A 531 0.80 -11.91 19.65
CA VAL A 531 0.44 -12.29 18.28
C VAL A 531 -0.76 -13.24 18.33
N ALA A 532 -1.89 -12.86 17.75
CA ALA A 532 -3.11 -13.68 17.79
C ALA A 532 -3.08 -14.90 16.84
N ALA A 533 -2.25 -14.88 15.79
CA ALA A 533 -2.24 -15.90 14.74
C ALA A 533 -2.08 -17.36 15.24
N PRO A 534 -1.12 -17.71 16.13
CA PRO A 534 -1.00 -19.07 16.65
C PRO A 534 -2.27 -19.58 17.33
N MET A 535 -2.96 -18.72 18.09
CA MET A 535 -4.19 -19.09 18.80
C MET A 535 -5.36 -19.31 17.86
N ARG A 536 -5.45 -18.52 16.78
CA ARG A 536 -6.45 -18.74 15.72
C ARG A 536 -6.26 -20.10 15.07
N VAL A 537 -5.03 -20.45 14.70
CA VAL A 537 -4.70 -21.75 14.09
C VAL A 537 -4.98 -22.91 15.04
N LEU A 538 -4.58 -22.81 16.31
CA LEU A 538 -4.91 -23.80 17.34
C LEU A 538 -6.42 -23.97 17.52
N GLY A 539 -7.19 -22.88 17.44
CA GLY A 539 -8.64 -22.92 17.48
C GLY A 539 -9.23 -23.69 16.29
N GLU A 540 -8.74 -23.42 15.08
CA GLU A 540 -9.16 -24.11 13.86
C GLU A 540 -8.85 -25.63 13.91
N THR A 541 -7.68 -26.03 14.43
CA THR A 541 -7.33 -27.44 14.58
C THR A 541 -8.22 -28.15 15.60
N CYS A 542 -8.57 -27.47 16.71
CA CYS A 542 -9.44 -28.02 17.76
C CYS A 542 -10.91 -28.14 17.33
N LEU A 543 -11.42 -27.20 16.54
CA LEU A 543 -12.82 -27.18 16.08
C LEU A 543 -13.10 -28.19 14.95
N GLY A 544 -12.06 -28.75 14.33
CA GLY A 544 -12.15 -29.73 13.25
C GLY A 544 -12.65 -29.12 11.92
N PRO A 545 -12.52 -29.83 10.79
CA PRO A 545 -12.80 -29.30 9.45
C PRO A 545 -14.30 -29.09 9.14
N ARG A 546 -15.15 -28.86 10.14
CA ARG A 546 -16.62 -28.77 9.99
C ARG A 546 -17.28 -27.59 10.70
N ALA A 547 -16.52 -26.64 11.23
CA ALA A 547 -17.08 -25.48 11.91
C ALA A 547 -16.41 -24.18 11.44
N LEU A 548 -16.62 -23.83 10.17
CA LEU A 548 -16.66 -22.46 9.64
C LEU A 548 -17.37 -22.47 8.29
#